data_AF-A0A0F9QQD3-F1
#
_entry.id   AF-A0A0F9QQD3-F1
#
_cell.length_a   1.000
_cell.length_b   1.000
_cell.length_c   1.000
_cell.angle_alpha   90.00
_cell.angle_beta   90.00
_cell.angle_gamma   90.00
#
_symmetry.space_group_name_H-M   'P 1'
#
loop_
_entity.id
_entity.type
_entity.pdbx_description
1 polymer ?
#
loop_
_entity_poly.entity_id
_entity_poly.type
_entity_poly.pdbx_seq_one_letter_code
_entity_poly.pdbx_strand_id
1 'polypeptide(L)' 'MSMEKLEEQRDKMLEDLEGIQEVCDTLPACKEDDGCKTCKTNAKVEELEQKIEEIEEKIEKLIQATEED' A
#
# COMPACT_ATOMS: atom_id res chain seq x y z
N MET A 1 11.84 -10.16 11.67
CA MET A 1 11.08 -10.64 10.49
C MET A 1 12.09 -10.96 9.41
N SER A 2 11.89 -11.99 8.59
CA SER A 2 12.78 -12.29 7.47
C SER A 2 12.47 -11.36 6.29
N MET A 3 13.46 -11.10 5.44
CA MET A 3 13.31 -10.27 4.24
C MET A 3 12.23 -10.81 3.30
N GLU A 4 12.22 -12.13 3.05
CA GLU A 4 11.17 -12.81 2.27
C GLU A 4 9.76 -12.52 2.79
N LYS A 5 9.56 -12.45 4.11
CA LYS A 5 8.24 -12.15 4.69
C LYS A 5 7.83 -10.69 4.50
N LEU A 6 8.79 -9.77 4.41
CA LEU A 6 8.51 -8.36 4.17
C LEU A 6 8.19 -8.13 2.69
N GLU A 7 8.90 -8.80 1.79
CA GLU A 7 8.62 -8.78 0.35
C GLU A 7 7.23 -9.37 0.06
N GLU A 8 6.90 -10.52 0.64
CA GLU A 8 5.58 -11.16 0.48
C GLU A 8 4.44 -10.30 1.06
N GLN A 9 4.71 -9.53 2.12
CA GLN A 9 3.75 -8.56 2.66
C GLN A 9 3.58 -7.33 1.76
N ARG A 10 4.68 -6.80 1.21
CA ARG A 10 4.65 -5.69 0.24
C ARG A 10 3.83 -6.10 -0.98
N ASP A 11 4.12 -7.25 -1.56
CA ASP A 11 3.48 -7.72 -2.78
C ASP A 11 1.98 -7.91 -2.59
N LYS A 12 1.58 -8.48 -1.45
CA LYS A 12 0.16 -8.59 -1.09
C LYS A 12 -0.52 -7.24 -0.92
N MET A 13 0.16 -6.26 -0.31
CA MET A 13 -0.39 -4.90 -0.16
C MET A 13 -0.52 -4.19 -1.49
N LEU A 14 0.38 -4.43 -2.45
CA LEU A 14 0.29 -3.93 -3.82
C LEU A 14 -0.88 -4.55 -4.57
N GLU A 15 -1.09 -5.87 -4.46
CA GLU A 15 -2.28 -6.52 -5.03
C GLU A 15 -3.59 -5.99 -4.43
N ASP A 16 -3.64 -5.81 -3.10
CA ASP A 16 -4.80 -5.21 -2.42
C ASP A 16 -5.04 -3.77 -2.88
N LEU A 17 -3.96 -2.99 -3.11
CA LEU A 17 -4.02 -1.62 -3.62
C LEU A 17 -4.58 -1.56 -5.04
N GLU A 18 -4.06 -2.39 -5.95
CA GLU A 18 -4.57 -2.50 -7.33
C GLU A 18 -6.05 -2.90 -7.33
N GLY A 19 -6.41 -3.93 -6.58
CA GLY A 19 -7.79 -4.40 -6.50
C GLY A 19 -8.75 -3.32 -5.98
N ILE A 20 -8.31 -2.49 -5.03
CA ILE A 20 -9.08 -1.37 -4.50
C ILE A 20 -9.19 -0.24 -5.53
N GLN A 21 -8.11 0.09 -6.23
CA GLN A 21 -8.11 1.13 -7.26
C GLN A 21 -8.97 0.75 -8.47
N GLU A 22 -8.97 -0.52 -8.89
CA GLU A 22 -9.81 -1.02 -9.99
C GLU A 22 -11.31 -0.86 -9.70
N VAL A 23 -11.75 -1.08 -8.47
CA VAL A 23 -13.15 -0.90 -8.09
C VAL A 23 -13.49 0.54 -7.74
N CYS A 24 -12.49 1.41 -7.52
CA CYS A 24 -12.70 2.78 -7.04
C CYS A 24 -13.63 3.56 -7.98
N ASP A 25 -13.40 3.51 -9.30
CA ASP A 25 -14.22 4.20 -10.30
C ASP A 25 -15.66 3.64 -10.42
N THR A 26 -15.89 2.43 -9.91
CA THR A 26 -17.22 1.79 -9.92
C THR A 26 -18.07 2.18 -8.70
N LEU A 27 -17.46 2.82 -7.69
CA LEU A 27 -18.16 3.17 -6.46
C LEU A 27 -19.16 4.31 -6.69
N PRO A 28 -20.36 4.24 -6.08
CA PRO A 28 -21.37 5.30 -6.19
C PRO A 28 -20.86 6.67 -5.73
N ALA A 29 -19.97 6.68 -4.73
CA ALA A 29 -19.35 7.89 -4.19
C ALA A 29 -18.51 8.64 -5.24
N CYS A 30 -17.93 7.95 -6.23
CA CYS A 30 -17.12 8.58 -7.29
C CYS A 30 -17.94 9.37 -8.31
N LYS A 31 -19.29 9.31 -8.22
CA LYS A 31 -20.21 10.12 -9.03
C LYS A 31 -20.59 11.44 -8.36
N GLU A 32 -20.22 11.65 -7.10
CA GLU A 32 -20.47 12.88 -6.35
C GLU A 32 -19.28 13.84 -6.50
N ASP A 33 -19.55 15.14 -6.67
CA ASP A 33 -18.51 16.18 -6.60
C ASP A 33 -17.84 16.11 -5.22
N ASP A 34 -16.51 15.99 -5.17
CA ASP A 34 -15.68 15.71 -3.97
C ASP A 34 -15.81 14.30 -3.33
N GLY A 35 -16.44 13.33 -4.01
CA GLY A 35 -16.61 11.96 -3.53
C GLY A 35 -15.33 11.30 -2.99
N CYS A 36 -14.18 11.49 -3.67
CA CYS A 36 -12.90 10.93 -3.23
C CYS A 36 -12.41 11.47 -1.87
N LYS A 37 -12.68 12.74 -1.53
CA LYS A 37 -12.22 13.34 -0.26
C LYS A 37 -12.91 12.75 0.97
N THR A 38 -14.12 12.22 0.80
CA THR A 38 -14.88 11.56 1.88
C THR A 38 -14.93 10.04 1.71
N CYS A 39 -14.33 9.52 0.64
CA CYS A 39 -14.35 8.11 0.31
C CYS A 39 -13.45 7.33 1.28
N LYS A 40 -14.08 6.47 2.09
CA LYS A 40 -13.36 5.54 2.97
C LYS A 40 -12.42 4.61 2.20
N THR A 41 -12.68 4.39 0.92
CA THR A 41 -11.79 3.63 0.03
C THR A 41 -10.52 4.42 -0.26
N ASN A 42 -10.62 5.72 -0.52
CA ASN A 42 -9.45 6.59 -0.73
C ASN A 42 -8.57 6.66 0.54
N ALA A 43 -9.19 6.76 1.72
CA ALA A 43 -8.44 6.72 2.98
C ALA A 43 -7.69 5.38 3.19
N LYS A 44 -8.26 4.26 2.72
CA LYS A 44 -7.58 2.95 2.76
C LYS A 44 -6.45 2.84 1.74
N VAL A 45 -6.59 3.48 0.58
CA VAL A 45 -5.52 3.59 -0.42
C VAL A 45 -4.33 4.33 0.18
N GLU A 46 -4.55 5.52 0.76
CA GLU A 46 -3.49 6.29 1.42
C GLU A 46 -2.82 5.52 2.57
N GLU A 47 -3.60 4.79 3.37
CA GLU A 47 -3.08 3.95 4.44
C GLU A 47 -2.25 2.76 3.92
N LEU A 48 -2.65 2.15 2.81
CA LEU A 48 -1.91 1.07 2.16
C LEU A 48 -0.59 1.58 1.56
N GLU A 49 -0.62 2.71 0.87
CA GLU A 49 0.57 3.36 0.31
C GLU A 49 1.61 3.67 1.39
N GLN A 50 1.19 4.25 2.52
CA GLN A 50 2.09 4.48 3.66
C GLN A 50 2.69 3.19 4.22
N LYS A 51 1.89 2.12 4.32
CA LYS A 51 2.38 0.82 4.82
C LYS A 51 3.37 0.17 3.86
N ILE A 52 3.17 0.34 2.55
CA ILE A 52 4.11 -0.14 1.53
C ILE A 52 5.44 0.59 1.68
N GLU A 53 5.45 1.93 1.74
CA GLU A 53 6.67 2.72 1.99
C GLU A 53 7.40 2.28 3.27
N GLU A 54 6.67 2.09 4.37
CA GLU A 54 7.28 1.61 5.62
C GLU A 54 7.91 0.21 5.49
N ILE A 55 7.33 -0.68 4.68
CA ILE A 55 7.87 -2.01 4.45
C ILE A 55 9.11 -1.91 3.56
N GLU A 56 9.08 -1.08 2.52
CA GLU A 56 10.23 -0.85 1.64
C GLU A 56 11.42 -0.27 2.42
N GLU A 57 11.19 0.71 3.30
CA GLU A 57 12.24 1.21 4.19
C GLU A 57 12.82 0.11 5.10
N LYS A 58 11.98 -0.78 5.63
CA LYS A 58 12.44 -1.89 6.48
C LYS A 58 13.28 -2.88 5.68
N ILE A 59 12.91 -3.14 4.43
CA ILE A 59 13.68 -3.99 3.51
C ILE A 59 15.04 -3.33 3.21
N GLU A 60 15.06 -2.04 2.87
CA GLU A 60 16.31 -1.32 2.58
C GLU A 60 17.25 -1.31 3.79
N LYS A 61 16.74 -1.05 4.99
CA LYS A 61 17.51 -1.12 6.24
C LYS A 61 18.09 -2.51 6.50
N LEU A 62 17.33 -3.57 6.18
CA LEU A 62 17.84 -4.93 6.30
C LEU A 62 18.96 -5.22 5.31
N ILE A 63 18.83 -4.78 4.05
CA ILE A 63 19.88 -4.92 3.02
C ILE A 63 21.17 -4.24 3.48
N GLN A 64 21.08 -2.97 3.88
CA GLN A 64 22.23 -2.19 4.36
C GLN A 64 22.89 -2.87 5.57
N ALA A 65 22.11 -3.39 6.51
CA ALA A 65 22.64 -4.10 7.68
C ALA A 65 23.37 -5.40 7.30
N THR A 66 22.99 -6.07 6.21
CA THR A 66 23.72 -7.25 5.68
C THR A 66 24.95 -6.91 4.85
N GLU A 67 25.05 -5.70 4.28
CA GLU A 67 26.22 -5.27 3.48
C GLU A 67 27.35 -4.66 4.35
N GLU A 68 27.04 -4.23 5.58
CA GLU A 68 28.02 -3.65 6.52
C GLU A 68 28.72 -4.70 7.44
N ASP A 69 28.38 -5.98 7.35
CA ASP A 69 29.02 -7.13 8.06
C ASP A 69 29.90 -7.98 7.11
#